data_AF-A0A9P5XZY2-F1
#
_entry.id   AF-A0A9P5XZY2-F1
#
_cell.length_a   1.000
_cell.length_b   1.000
_cell.length_c   1.000
_cell.angle_alpha   90.00
_cell.angle_beta   90.00
_cell.angle_gamma   90.00
#
_symmetry.space_group_name_H-M   'P 1'
#
loop_
_entity.id
_entity.type
_entity.pdbx_description
1 polymer ?
#
loop_
_entity_poly.entity_id
_entity_poly.type
_entity_poly.pdbx_seq_one_letter_code
_entity_poly.pdbx_strand_id
1 'polypeptide(L)'
;MPALHSSKLNDLSSLDGVSETPTKHPIYYMSGGNVVIRVQNTLFKLDLSVLHAKSSILRIIMPPVYSGKARLHGFDHNQPFVLHEVTENDFVRLLWVLYPSTHQLCQPITAEDWVSILKLSTRYQIEDVRSQAMARLHALPLDPVRKIAIWKDYHLDSAHLTSSYVALCQRKEPLTLPMTMVLGLKTFTKVAAARDAFHYRIGFGCCKQLDQKDKQRIAEEVVRDVFSRPRIC
;
A
#
# COMPACT_ATOMS: atom_id res chain seq x y z
N MET A 1 31.56 -8.78 65.86
CA MET A 1 32.47 -8.05 64.95
C MET A 1 33.02 -9.04 63.93
N PRO A 2 33.42 -8.58 62.72
CA PRO A 2 32.66 -8.39 61.46
C PRO A 2 32.60 -9.73 60.65
N ALA A 3 32.10 -9.92 59.43
CA ALA A 3 31.90 -9.12 58.23
C ALA A 3 30.81 -9.81 57.35
N LEU A 4 29.82 -9.08 56.82
CA LEU A 4 29.67 -8.78 55.38
C LEU A 4 29.96 -9.95 54.42
N HIS A 5 28.91 -10.55 53.87
CA HIS A 5 28.91 -10.99 52.46
C HIS A 5 27.60 -10.63 51.77
N SER A 6 27.78 -9.79 50.76
CA SER A 6 26.79 -9.25 49.84
C SER A 6 26.41 -10.26 48.76
N SER A 7 25.26 -10.01 48.13
CA SER A 7 24.85 -10.39 46.77
C SER A 7 24.65 -11.87 46.44
N LYS A 8 23.39 -12.32 46.55
CA LYS A 8 22.79 -13.26 45.59
C LYS A 8 21.53 -12.62 45.02
N LEU A 9 21.68 -11.97 43.87
CA LEU A 9 20.60 -11.62 42.94
C LEU A 9 21.29 -11.24 41.63
N ASN A 10 21.46 -12.20 40.74
CA ASN A 10 21.47 -12.05 39.28
C ASN A 10 21.81 -13.41 38.66
N ASP A 11 20.76 -14.16 38.30
CA ASP A 11 20.85 -15.23 37.30
C ASP A 11 19.54 -15.21 36.50
N LEU A 12 19.44 -14.20 35.62
CA LEU A 12 18.51 -14.15 34.49
C LEU A 12 19.26 -13.55 33.30
N SER A 13 20.29 -14.26 32.84
CA SER A 13 20.91 -14.01 31.53
C SER A 13 21.01 -15.32 30.79
N SER A 14 20.00 -15.62 29.98
CA SER A 14 20.08 -16.48 28.78
C SER A 14 18.70 -16.46 28.12
N LEU A 15 18.41 -15.39 27.37
CA LEU A 15 17.48 -15.49 26.25
C LEU A 15 18.35 -15.50 25.00
N ASP A 16 18.31 -16.63 24.32
CA ASP A 16 19.06 -16.97 23.12
C ASP A 16 18.97 -15.87 22.07
N GLY A 17 20.04 -15.08 21.96
CA GLY A 17 20.35 -14.30 20.78
C GLY A 17 20.90 -15.24 19.72
N VAL A 18 20.03 -15.94 18.99
CA VAL A 18 20.45 -16.62 17.77
C VAL A 18 20.88 -15.52 16.80
N SER A 19 22.19 -15.32 16.68
CA SER A 19 22.81 -14.51 15.64
C SER A 19 22.67 -15.25 14.31
N GLU A 20 21.45 -15.34 13.78
CA GLU A 20 21.24 -15.77 12.40
C GLU A 20 21.93 -14.75 11.49
N THR A 21 22.97 -15.20 10.80
CA THR A 21 23.60 -14.43 9.73
C THR A 21 22.56 -14.18 8.64
N PRO A 22 22.36 -12.93 8.20
CA PRO A 22 21.38 -12.62 7.17
C PRO A 22 21.61 -13.45 5.90
N THR A 23 20.53 -13.98 5.32
CA THR A 23 20.57 -14.81 4.11
C THR A 23 20.51 -13.93 2.86
N LYS A 24 21.10 -14.38 1.74
CA LYS A 24 21.07 -13.65 0.48
C LYS A 24 19.80 -14.00 -0.29
N HIS A 25 19.08 -12.99 -0.81
CA HIS A 25 17.90 -13.26 -1.64
C HIS A 25 18.33 -13.95 -2.95
N PRO A 26 17.72 -15.08 -3.34
CA PRO A 26 18.21 -15.90 -4.45
C PRO A 26 18.15 -15.18 -5.81
N ILE A 27 17.22 -14.23 -5.98
CA ILE A 27 17.01 -13.54 -7.26
C ILE A 27 17.53 -12.09 -7.24
N TYR A 28 17.52 -11.45 -6.08
CA TYR A 28 17.75 -9.99 -5.94
C TYR A 28 19.06 -9.68 -5.23
N TYR A 29 20.00 -10.61 -5.33
CA TYR A 29 21.37 -10.44 -4.92
C TYR A 29 22.25 -10.43 -6.18
N MET A 30 22.32 -9.27 -6.82
CA MET A 30 22.93 -9.11 -8.14
C MET A 30 24.44 -9.00 -8.03
N SER A 31 25.17 -9.77 -8.84
CA SER A 31 26.64 -9.74 -8.87
C SER A 31 27.19 -8.31 -9.10
N GLY A 32 26.57 -7.58 -10.04
CA GLY A 32 26.93 -6.19 -10.39
C GLY A 32 26.29 -5.09 -9.54
N GLY A 33 25.52 -5.44 -8.51
CA GLY A 33 24.95 -4.43 -7.61
C GLY A 33 26.04 -3.70 -6.82
N ASN A 34 25.79 -2.43 -6.50
CA ASN A 34 26.71 -1.56 -5.75
C ASN A 34 26.12 -1.13 -4.41
N VAL A 35 24.92 -1.60 -4.05
CA VAL A 35 24.33 -1.40 -2.72
C VAL A 35 23.77 -2.71 -2.16
N VAL A 36 23.99 -2.97 -0.88
CA VAL A 36 23.48 -4.08 -0.08
C VAL A 36 22.46 -3.55 0.91
N ILE A 37 21.20 -3.96 0.74
CA ILE A 37 20.07 -3.57 1.58
C ILE A 37 19.64 -4.78 2.39
N ARG A 38 19.44 -4.61 3.69
CA ARG A 38 18.86 -5.63 4.56
C ARG A 38 17.40 -5.29 4.84
N VAL A 39 16.51 -6.25 4.59
CA VAL A 39 15.10 -6.21 5.00
C VAL A 39 14.85 -7.46 5.83
N GLN A 40 14.43 -7.29 7.08
CA GLN A 40 14.33 -8.39 8.05
C GLN A 40 15.64 -9.21 8.12
N ASN A 41 15.60 -10.51 7.81
CA ASN A 41 16.79 -11.37 7.81
C ASN A 41 17.42 -11.57 6.42
N THR A 42 16.98 -10.82 5.41
CA THR A 42 17.34 -11.07 4.01
C THR A 42 18.12 -9.90 3.41
N LEU A 43 19.20 -10.21 2.71
CA LEU A 43 20.08 -9.28 2.01
C LEU A 43 19.74 -9.24 0.52
N PHE A 44 19.59 -8.01 0.04
CA PHE A 44 19.37 -7.66 -1.35
C PHE A 44 20.60 -6.90 -1.83
N LYS A 45 21.14 -7.26 -2.99
CA LYS A 45 22.26 -6.56 -3.62
C LYS A 45 21.79 -6.01 -4.95
N LEU A 46 21.66 -4.68 -5.05
CA LEU A 46 20.96 -3.98 -6.13
C LEU A 46 21.83 -2.87 -6.73
N ASP A 47 21.34 -2.27 -7.81
CA ASP A 47 21.94 -1.08 -8.41
C ASP A 47 21.33 0.19 -7.80
N LEU A 48 22.17 0.93 -7.06
CA LEU A 48 21.83 2.18 -6.41
C LEU A 48 21.37 3.25 -7.40
N SER A 49 21.92 3.27 -8.62
CA SER A 49 21.54 4.25 -9.65
C SER A 49 20.09 4.07 -10.08
N VAL A 50 19.61 2.83 -10.20
CA VAL A 50 18.21 2.50 -10.51
C VAL A 50 17.29 2.99 -9.39
N LEU A 51 17.66 2.75 -8.12
CA LEU A 51 16.88 3.21 -6.96
C LEU A 51 16.83 4.75 -6.88
N HIS A 52 17.97 5.42 -7.07
CA HIS A 52 18.09 6.88 -7.03
C HIS A 52 17.41 7.58 -8.21
N ALA A 53 17.35 6.94 -9.38
CA ALA A 53 16.61 7.44 -10.52
C ALA A 53 15.10 7.41 -10.28
N LYS A 54 14.61 6.43 -9.51
CA LYS A 54 13.20 6.22 -9.22
C LYS A 54 12.69 6.99 -8.01
N SER A 55 13.56 7.35 -7.06
CA SER A 55 13.15 7.97 -5.80
C SER A 55 14.14 8.98 -5.27
N SER A 56 13.65 10.20 -5.03
CA SER A 56 14.36 11.25 -4.28
C SER A 56 14.57 10.85 -2.82
N ILE A 57 13.59 10.19 -2.19
CA ILE A 57 13.68 9.71 -0.80
C ILE A 57 14.78 8.67 -0.66
N LEU A 58 14.85 7.68 -1.56
CA LEU A 58 15.92 6.68 -1.55
C LEU A 58 17.29 7.35 -1.74
N ARG A 59 17.40 8.38 -2.59
CA ARG A 59 18.63 9.16 -2.73
C ARG A 59 19.08 9.85 -1.43
N ILE A 60 18.12 10.38 -0.67
CA ILE A 60 18.39 11.08 0.60
C ILE A 60 18.81 10.08 1.69
N ILE A 61 18.05 8.99 1.85
CA ILE A 61 18.29 8.05 2.95
C ILE A 61 19.46 7.09 2.67
N MET A 62 19.80 6.88 1.39
CA MET A 62 20.86 5.98 0.94
C MET A 62 21.87 6.73 0.07
N PRO A 63 22.65 7.66 0.64
CA PRO A 63 23.58 8.49 -0.12
C PRO A 63 24.75 7.65 -0.68
N PRO A 64 25.33 8.03 -1.83
CA PRO A 64 26.53 7.38 -2.36
C PRO A 64 27.73 7.64 -1.43
N VAL A 65 28.64 6.68 -1.31
CA VAL A 65 29.87 6.87 -0.53
C VAL A 65 30.82 7.76 -1.33
N TYR A 66 31.10 8.96 -0.81
CA TYR A 66 32.24 9.75 -1.25
C TYR A 66 33.46 9.31 -0.45
N SER A 67 34.53 8.95 -1.15
CA SER A 67 35.80 8.57 -0.55
C SER A 67 36.27 9.66 0.42
N GLY A 68 36.32 9.33 1.72
CA GLY A 68 37.08 10.10 2.70
C GLY A 68 36.41 10.42 4.04
N LYS A 69 35.07 10.48 4.19
CA LYS A 69 34.45 10.95 5.45
C LYS A 69 33.06 10.34 5.76
N ALA A 70 33.02 9.04 6.13
CA ALA A 70 31.87 8.30 6.75
C ALA A 70 30.55 8.23 5.93
N ARG A 71 29.67 7.20 5.97
CA ARG A 71 29.54 5.91 6.69
C ARG A 71 29.49 4.78 5.64
N LEU A 72 30.05 3.60 5.96
CA LEU A 72 30.11 2.41 5.08
C LEU A 72 28.80 1.59 5.04
N HIS A 73 27.67 2.14 5.50
CA HIS A 73 26.43 1.38 5.56
C HIS A 73 25.80 1.25 4.16
N GLY A 74 25.55 0.02 3.75
CA GLY A 74 24.95 -0.30 2.46
C GLY A 74 25.94 -0.69 1.37
N PHE A 75 27.25 -0.67 1.60
CA PHE A 75 28.24 -0.96 0.55
C PHE A 75 29.08 -2.21 0.82
N ASP A 76 28.91 -2.83 1.99
CA ASP A 76 29.45 -4.13 2.35
C ASP A 76 28.36 -5.02 2.98
N HIS A 77 28.49 -6.34 2.82
CA HIS A 77 27.62 -7.36 3.42
C HIS A 77 27.64 -7.34 4.94
N ASN A 78 28.76 -6.91 5.53
CA ASN A 78 28.92 -6.83 6.98
C ASN A 78 28.23 -5.59 7.58
N GLN A 79 27.95 -4.58 6.76
CA GLN A 79 27.26 -3.35 7.16
C GLN A 79 26.20 -2.97 6.11
N PRO A 80 25.11 -3.74 5.96
CA PRO A 80 24.08 -3.45 4.97
C PRO A 80 23.25 -2.22 5.38
N PHE A 81 22.60 -1.60 4.41
CA PHE A 81 21.62 -0.55 4.66
C PHE A 81 20.32 -1.20 5.14
N VAL A 82 19.95 -1.00 6.41
CA VAL A 82 18.78 -1.66 6.98
C VAL A 82 17.52 -0.85 6.70
N LEU A 83 16.54 -1.44 6.02
CA LEU A 83 15.20 -0.89 5.90
C LEU A 83 14.33 -1.43 7.04
N HIS A 84 14.01 -0.52 7.98
CA HIS A 84 13.09 -0.81 9.07
C HIS A 84 11.64 -0.72 8.61
N GLU A 85 10.75 -1.48 9.28
CA GLU A 85 9.30 -1.46 9.04
C GLU A 85 8.88 -1.81 7.60
N VAL A 86 9.71 -2.60 6.92
CA VAL A 86 9.39 -3.20 5.63
C VAL A 86 9.54 -4.70 5.78
N THR A 87 8.58 -5.45 5.28
CA THR A 87 8.67 -6.91 5.23
C THR A 87 9.44 -7.32 3.99
N GLU A 88 10.10 -8.47 4.03
CA GLU A 88 10.80 -9.03 2.88
C GLU A 88 9.87 -9.14 1.67
N ASN A 89 8.67 -9.67 1.89
CA ASN A 89 7.68 -9.88 0.84
C ASN A 89 7.20 -8.56 0.20
N ASP A 90 6.96 -7.52 1.02
CA ASP A 90 6.58 -6.20 0.48
C ASP A 90 7.70 -5.62 -0.40
N PHE A 91 8.96 -5.77 0.05
CA PHE A 91 10.12 -5.29 -0.71
C PHE A 91 10.32 -6.06 -2.01
N VAL A 92 10.21 -7.39 -1.98
CA VAL A 92 10.27 -8.25 -3.17
C VAL A 92 9.22 -7.85 -4.22
N ARG A 93 7.98 -7.57 -3.80
CA ARG A 93 6.92 -7.10 -4.71
C ARG A 93 7.25 -5.76 -5.35
N LEU A 94 7.82 -4.82 -4.60
CA LEU A 94 8.30 -3.56 -5.17
C LEU A 94 9.40 -3.82 -6.22
N LEU A 95 10.32 -4.74 -5.94
CA LEU A 95 11.39 -5.12 -6.86
C LEU A 95 10.88 -5.81 -8.13
N TRP A 96 9.73 -6.50 -8.12
CA TRP A 96 9.11 -7.02 -9.35
C TRP A 96 8.85 -5.92 -10.38
N VAL A 97 8.51 -4.72 -9.91
CA VAL A 97 8.22 -3.56 -10.79
C VAL A 97 9.48 -2.78 -11.13
N LEU A 98 10.41 -2.65 -10.18
CA LEU A 98 11.67 -1.91 -10.39
C LEU A 98 12.68 -2.66 -11.27
N TYR A 99 12.67 -4.00 -11.20
CA TYR A 99 13.55 -4.89 -11.95
C TYR A 99 12.70 -5.95 -12.67
N PRO A 100 11.96 -5.56 -13.71
CA PRO A 100 11.12 -6.48 -14.45
C PRO A 100 12.01 -7.56 -15.10
N SER A 101 11.86 -8.81 -14.66
CA SER A 101 12.51 -9.97 -15.25
C SER A 101 11.49 -10.90 -15.90
N THR A 102 11.89 -11.57 -16.98
CA THR A 102 11.03 -12.50 -17.72
C THR A 102 10.55 -13.68 -16.88
N HIS A 103 11.29 -14.06 -15.83
CA HIS A 103 11.00 -15.20 -14.96
C HIS A 103 9.97 -14.91 -13.86
N GLN A 104 9.79 -13.64 -13.46
CA GLN A 104 8.87 -13.26 -12.38
C GLN A 104 7.42 -13.07 -12.84
N LEU A 105 7.19 -13.05 -14.15
CA LEU A 105 5.86 -12.88 -14.77
C LEU A 105 5.01 -14.16 -14.75
N CYS A 106 5.49 -15.25 -14.15
CA CYS A 106 4.78 -16.53 -14.17
C CYS A 106 3.62 -16.62 -13.18
N GLN A 107 3.47 -15.69 -12.23
CA GLN A 107 2.36 -15.68 -11.27
C GLN A 107 1.46 -14.44 -11.42
N PRO A 108 0.13 -14.60 -11.39
CA PRO A 108 -0.78 -13.47 -11.45
C PRO A 108 -0.64 -12.61 -10.19
N ILE A 109 -0.35 -11.32 -10.37
CA ILE A 109 -0.22 -10.35 -9.28
C ILE A 109 -1.62 -10.05 -8.72
N THR A 110 -1.81 -10.30 -7.42
CA THR A 110 -3.09 -10.12 -6.73
C THR A 110 -3.35 -8.66 -6.34
N ALA A 111 -4.57 -8.37 -5.88
CA ALA A 111 -4.89 -7.06 -5.31
C ALA A 111 -4.02 -6.71 -4.10
N GLU A 112 -3.71 -7.68 -3.22
CA GLU A 112 -2.86 -7.44 -2.04
C GLU A 112 -1.42 -7.10 -2.45
N ASP A 113 -0.92 -7.76 -3.50
CA ASP A 113 0.40 -7.47 -4.03
C ASP A 113 0.46 -6.04 -4.57
N TRP A 114 -0.55 -5.60 -5.32
CA TRP A 114 -0.62 -4.21 -5.80
C TRP A 114 -0.80 -3.19 -4.68
N VAL A 115 -1.55 -3.50 -3.62
CA VAL A 115 -1.65 -2.64 -2.42
C VAL A 115 -0.30 -2.53 -1.72
N SER A 116 0.44 -3.64 -1.60
CA SER A 116 1.80 -3.65 -1.05
C SER A 116 2.77 -2.80 -1.89
N ILE A 117 2.70 -2.93 -3.22
CA ILE A 117 3.50 -2.11 -4.14
C ILE A 117 3.14 -0.64 -3.99
N LEU A 118 1.85 -0.31 -3.96
CA LEU A 118 1.35 1.05 -3.75
C LEU A 118 1.83 1.64 -2.41
N LYS A 119 1.84 0.83 -1.35
CA LYS A 119 2.33 1.23 -0.03
C LYS A 119 3.79 1.68 -0.07
N LEU A 120 4.68 0.84 -0.60
CA LEU A 120 6.09 1.16 -0.65
C LEU A 120 6.43 2.24 -1.67
N SER A 121 5.77 2.25 -2.83
CA SER A 121 5.98 3.32 -3.82
C SER A 121 5.51 4.67 -3.30
N THR A 122 4.46 4.72 -2.48
CA THR A 122 4.05 5.94 -1.78
C THR A 122 5.07 6.35 -0.72
N ARG A 123 5.50 5.39 0.14
CA ARG A 123 6.48 5.65 1.21
C ARG A 123 7.80 6.20 0.67
N TYR A 124 8.29 5.62 -0.43
CA TYR A 124 9.54 6.02 -1.06
C TYR A 124 9.35 7.01 -2.21
N GLN A 125 8.14 7.55 -2.43
CA GLN A 125 7.87 8.52 -3.50
C GLN A 125 8.38 8.07 -4.90
N ILE A 126 8.09 6.81 -5.25
CA ILE A 126 8.36 6.26 -6.57
C ILE A 126 7.11 6.45 -7.44
N GLU A 127 7.00 7.61 -8.08
CA GLU A 127 5.73 8.09 -8.65
C GLU A 127 5.23 7.27 -9.85
N ASP A 128 6.13 6.80 -10.70
CA ASP A 128 5.79 5.95 -11.84
C ASP A 128 5.23 4.60 -11.39
N VAL A 129 5.83 3.99 -10.37
CA VAL A 129 5.35 2.74 -9.76
C VAL A 129 4.04 2.96 -9.00
N ARG A 130 3.89 4.08 -8.29
CA ARG A 130 2.64 4.48 -7.63
C ARG A 130 1.49 4.62 -8.63
N SER A 131 1.73 5.32 -9.74
CA SER A 131 0.77 5.47 -10.84
C SER A 131 0.41 4.12 -11.47
N GLN A 132 1.41 3.25 -11.70
CA GLN A 132 1.21 1.92 -12.23
C GLN A 132 0.36 1.04 -11.30
N ALA A 133 0.62 1.06 -9.99
CA ALA A 133 -0.14 0.29 -9.01
C ALA A 133 -1.59 0.79 -8.90
N MET A 134 -1.80 2.12 -8.91
CA MET A 134 -3.14 2.72 -8.95
C MET A 134 -3.93 2.24 -10.17
N ALA A 135 -3.34 2.31 -11.37
CA ALA A 135 -4.00 1.89 -12.60
C ALA A 135 -4.42 0.40 -12.56
N ARG A 136 -3.55 -0.46 -12.01
CA ARG A 136 -3.82 -1.90 -11.88
C ARG A 136 -4.93 -2.18 -10.87
N LEU A 137 -4.87 -1.56 -9.68
CA LEU A 137 -5.93 -1.65 -8.67
C LEU A 137 -7.26 -1.13 -9.21
N HIS A 138 -7.24 -0.08 -10.04
CA HIS A 138 -8.45 0.49 -10.61
C HIS A 138 -9.16 -0.48 -11.55
N ALA A 139 -8.40 -1.25 -12.32
CA ALA A 139 -8.91 -2.24 -13.28
C ALA A 139 -9.38 -3.55 -12.63
N LEU A 140 -8.97 -3.85 -11.40
CA LEU A 140 -9.37 -5.08 -10.70
C LEU A 140 -10.82 -4.98 -10.17
N PRO A 141 -11.57 -6.11 -10.14
CA PRO A 141 -12.90 -6.17 -9.57
C PRO A 141 -12.82 -6.20 -8.04
N LEU A 142 -12.63 -5.04 -7.42
CA LEU A 142 -12.60 -4.87 -5.97
C LEU A 142 -13.98 -4.54 -5.41
N ASP A 143 -14.24 -4.99 -4.18
CA ASP A 143 -15.39 -4.51 -3.42
C ASP A 143 -15.36 -2.96 -3.35
N PRO A 144 -16.47 -2.26 -3.64
CA PRO A 144 -16.50 -0.80 -3.67
C PRO A 144 -16.05 -0.13 -2.38
N VAL A 145 -16.39 -0.68 -1.21
CA VAL A 145 -15.99 -0.13 0.10
C VAL A 145 -14.49 -0.24 0.26
N ARG A 146 -13.94 -1.42 -0.06
CA ARG A 146 -12.49 -1.66 -0.04
C ARG A 146 -11.75 -0.73 -1.02
N LYS A 147 -12.26 -0.55 -2.25
CA LYS A 147 -11.64 0.34 -3.25
C LYS A 147 -11.61 1.79 -2.76
N ILE A 148 -12.70 2.29 -2.20
CA ILE A 148 -12.75 3.65 -1.62
C ILE A 148 -11.76 3.79 -0.45
N ALA A 149 -11.65 2.77 0.40
CA ALA A 149 -10.69 2.78 1.52
C ALA A 149 -9.25 2.91 1.03
N ILE A 150 -8.83 2.07 0.08
CA ILE A 150 -7.48 2.12 -0.51
C ILE A 150 -7.19 3.50 -1.11
N TRP A 151 -8.14 4.07 -1.86
CA TRP A 151 -7.96 5.40 -2.45
C TRP A 151 -7.79 6.49 -1.41
N LYS A 152 -8.53 6.41 -0.30
CA LYS A 152 -8.43 7.36 0.79
C LYS A 152 -7.12 7.22 1.56
N ASP A 153 -6.75 5.99 1.91
CA ASP A 153 -5.55 5.69 2.71
C ASP A 153 -4.26 6.11 2.00
N TYR A 154 -4.23 6.01 0.67
CA TYR A 154 -3.09 6.42 -0.14
C TYR A 154 -3.26 7.77 -0.83
N HIS A 155 -4.27 8.58 -0.45
CA HIS A 155 -4.54 9.91 -1.00
C HIS A 155 -4.54 9.95 -2.54
N LEU A 156 -5.22 8.99 -3.17
CA LEU A 156 -5.39 8.89 -4.62
C LEU A 156 -6.56 9.76 -5.10
N ASP A 157 -6.58 10.09 -6.39
CA ASP A 157 -7.63 10.93 -6.97
C ASP A 157 -9.01 10.25 -6.87
N SER A 158 -9.92 10.91 -6.16
CA SER A 158 -11.29 10.48 -5.96
C SER A 158 -12.13 10.44 -7.24
N ALA A 159 -11.70 11.09 -8.33
CA ALA A 159 -12.39 11.03 -9.63
C ALA A 159 -12.53 9.58 -10.15
N HIS A 160 -11.59 8.70 -9.78
CA HIS A 160 -11.58 7.28 -10.12
C HIS A 160 -12.58 6.42 -9.31
N LEU A 161 -13.27 7.00 -8.32
CA LEU A 161 -14.18 6.26 -7.43
C LEU A 161 -15.65 6.32 -7.87
N THR A 162 -15.98 7.05 -8.94
CA THR A 162 -17.35 7.21 -9.42
C THR A 162 -18.07 5.87 -9.58
N SER A 163 -17.42 4.87 -10.21
CA SER A 163 -17.98 3.53 -10.37
C SER A 163 -18.23 2.81 -9.04
N SER A 164 -17.40 3.05 -8.02
CA SER A 164 -17.55 2.47 -6.69
C SER A 164 -18.74 3.09 -5.95
N TYR A 165 -18.92 4.42 -6.04
CA TYR A 165 -20.07 5.09 -5.47
C TYR A 165 -21.37 4.66 -6.15
N VAL A 166 -21.37 4.53 -7.48
CA VAL A 166 -22.53 4.04 -8.24
C VAL A 166 -22.91 2.63 -7.80
N ALA A 167 -21.95 1.73 -7.68
CA ALA A 167 -22.18 0.37 -7.20
C ALA A 167 -22.78 0.34 -5.79
N LEU A 168 -22.33 1.20 -4.87
CA LEU A 168 -22.91 1.31 -3.52
C LEU A 168 -24.33 1.89 -3.52
N CYS A 169 -24.65 2.82 -4.41
CA CYS A 169 -26.00 3.36 -4.54
C CYS A 169 -26.99 2.28 -5.00
N GLN A 170 -26.58 1.44 -5.95
CA GLN A 170 -27.43 0.39 -6.53
C GLN A 170 -27.50 -0.90 -5.72
N ARG A 171 -26.59 -1.07 -4.75
CA ARG A 171 -26.48 -2.26 -3.90
C ARG A 171 -27.83 -2.58 -3.23
N LYS A 172 -28.23 -3.85 -3.09
CA LYS A 172 -29.51 -4.17 -2.42
C LYS A 172 -29.36 -4.19 -0.90
N GLU A 173 -28.23 -4.70 -0.41
CA GLU A 173 -27.98 -4.83 1.02
C GLU A 173 -27.87 -3.46 1.69
N PRO A 174 -28.30 -3.34 2.96
CA PRO A 174 -28.18 -2.09 3.70
C PRO A 174 -26.72 -1.70 3.93
N LEU A 175 -26.50 -0.40 4.05
CA LEU A 175 -25.22 0.12 4.54
C LEU A 175 -25.08 -0.25 6.03
N THR A 176 -23.89 -0.69 6.43
CA THR A 176 -23.66 -1.23 7.78
C THR A 176 -22.65 -0.38 8.54
N LEU A 177 -22.69 -0.48 9.88
CA LEU A 177 -21.74 0.22 10.76
C LEU A 177 -20.25 -0.07 10.40
N PRO A 178 -19.84 -1.32 10.12
CA PRO A 178 -18.47 -1.59 9.65
C PRO A 178 -18.09 -0.80 8.40
N MET A 179 -19.01 -0.64 7.44
CA MET A 179 -18.76 0.19 6.25
C MET A 179 -18.59 1.66 6.61
N THR A 180 -19.37 2.18 7.57
CA THR A 180 -19.20 3.55 8.08
C THR A 180 -17.82 3.75 8.67
N MET A 181 -17.31 2.78 9.44
CA MET A 181 -15.97 2.85 10.05
C MET A 181 -14.87 2.91 8.98
N VAL A 182 -15.00 2.15 7.90
CA VAL A 182 -14.03 2.13 6.79
C VAL A 182 -14.12 3.39 5.91
N LEU A 183 -15.32 3.77 5.47
CA LEU A 183 -15.51 4.94 4.59
C LEU A 183 -15.24 6.26 5.34
N GLY A 184 -15.54 6.29 6.63
CA GLY A 184 -15.65 7.50 7.43
C GLY A 184 -16.98 8.22 7.23
N LEU A 185 -17.38 8.98 8.24
CA LEU A 185 -18.71 9.60 8.34
C LEU A 185 -19.08 10.44 7.10
N LYS A 186 -18.16 11.29 6.64
CA LYS A 186 -18.41 12.18 5.49
C LYS A 186 -18.73 11.42 4.21
N THR A 187 -17.93 10.42 3.87
CA THR A 187 -18.15 9.62 2.66
C THR A 187 -19.40 8.76 2.81
N PHE A 188 -19.61 8.19 3.99
CA PHE A 188 -20.80 7.40 4.30
C PHE A 188 -22.08 8.21 4.13
N THR A 189 -22.18 9.41 4.70
CA THR A 189 -23.37 10.28 4.59
C THR A 189 -23.64 10.65 3.14
N LYS A 190 -22.60 10.92 2.33
CA LYS A 190 -22.77 11.16 0.89
C LYS A 190 -23.31 9.92 0.16
N VAL A 191 -22.76 8.74 0.45
CA VAL A 191 -23.23 7.48 -0.15
C VAL A 191 -24.68 7.19 0.26
N ALA A 192 -25.04 7.40 1.53
CA ALA A 192 -26.42 7.24 2.02
C ALA A 192 -27.38 8.20 1.31
N ALA A 193 -27.05 9.49 1.24
CA ALA A 193 -27.87 10.48 0.54
C ALA A 193 -28.02 10.16 -0.95
N ALA A 194 -26.95 9.73 -1.62
CA ALA A 194 -27.00 9.30 -3.02
C ALA A 194 -27.86 8.04 -3.21
N ARG A 195 -27.75 7.07 -2.30
CA ARG A 195 -28.57 5.86 -2.31
C ARG A 195 -30.06 6.18 -2.15
N ASP A 196 -30.42 7.03 -1.19
CA ASP A 196 -31.81 7.41 -0.95
C ASP A 196 -32.39 8.16 -2.15
N ALA A 197 -31.63 9.09 -2.73
CA ALA A 197 -32.02 9.81 -3.95
C ALA A 197 -32.18 8.87 -5.15
N PHE A 198 -31.28 7.87 -5.29
CA PHE A 198 -31.39 6.85 -6.32
C PHE A 198 -32.68 6.02 -6.15
N HIS A 199 -32.93 5.51 -4.94
CA HIS A 199 -34.14 4.72 -4.63
C HIS A 199 -35.44 5.52 -4.79
N TYR A 200 -35.42 6.81 -4.45
CA TYR A 200 -36.53 7.71 -4.71
C TYR A 200 -36.81 7.87 -6.22
N ARG A 201 -35.76 8.08 -7.04
CA ARG A 201 -35.89 8.27 -8.50
C ARG A 201 -36.35 7.01 -9.24
N ILE A 202 -35.97 5.81 -8.79
CA ILE A 202 -36.41 4.55 -9.41
C ILE A 202 -37.79 4.08 -8.92
N GLY A 203 -38.38 4.77 -7.95
CA GLY A 203 -39.70 4.50 -7.39
C GLY A 203 -39.73 3.28 -6.48
N PHE A 204 -40.19 3.47 -5.24
CA PHE A 204 -40.72 2.37 -4.44
C PHE A 204 -42.12 1.99 -4.98
N GLY A 205 -42.17 1.20 -6.05
CA GLY A 205 -43.38 0.49 -6.49
C GLY A 205 -44.25 1.16 -7.56
N CYS A 206 -44.84 0.29 -8.38
CA CYS A 206 -45.88 0.49 -9.40
C CYS A 206 -45.49 1.15 -10.74
N CYS A 207 -45.29 0.28 -11.74
CA CYS A 207 -45.73 0.43 -13.14
C CYS A 207 -44.69 0.64 -14.26
N LYS A 208 -43.38 0.79 -13.99
CA LYS A 208 -42.36 0.69 -15.07
C LYS A 208 -41.13 -0.08 -14.60
N GLN A 209 -40.85 -1.23 -15.22
CA GLN A 209 -39.58 -1.92 -15.03
C GLN A 209 -38.51 -1.13 -15.78
N LEU A 210 -37.75 -0.31 -15.07
CA LEU A 210 -36.54 0.31 -15.62
C LEU A 210 -35.53 -0.79 -15.94
N ASP A 211 -34.95 -0.73 -17.13
CA ASP A 211 -33.87 -1.63 -17.52
C ASP A 211 -32.58 -1.33 -16.72
N GLN A 212 -31.56 -2.18 -16.86
CA GLN A 212 -30.31 -1.99 -16.12
C GLN A 212 -29.53 -0.75 -16.59
N LYS A 213 -29.69 -0.32 -17.84
CA LYS A 213 -28.99 0.84 -18.41
C LYS A 213 -29.57 2.14 -17.84
N ASP A 214 -30.88 2.22 -17.72
CA ASP A 214 -31.57 3.36 -17.09
C ASP A 214 -31.20 3.48 -15.61
N LYS A 215 -31.17 2.35 -14.88
CA LYS A 215 -30.70 2.33 -13.48
C LYS A 215 -29.25 2.79 -13.35
N GLN A 216 -28.40 2.40 -14.30
CA GLN A 216 -27.00 2.84 -14.34
C GLN A 216 -26.89 4.35 -14.55
N ARG A 217 -27.58 4.88 -15.55
CA ARG A 217 -27.59 6.30 -15.87
C ARG A 217 -28.10 7.15 -14.69
N ILE A 218 -29.23 6.75 -14.08
CA ILE A 218 -29.80 7.46 -12.93
C ILE A 218 -28.81 7.45 -11.75
N ALA A 219 -28.15 6.32 -11.48
CA ALA A 219 -27.19 6.23 -10.40
C ALA A 219 -25.95 7.12 -10.63
N GLU A 220 -25.42 7.16 -11.86
CA GLU A 220 -24.31 8.04 -12.23
C GLU A 220 -24.68 9.52 -12.09
N GLU A 221 -25.87 9.93 -12.53
CA GLU A 221 -26.39 11.29 -12.35
C GLU A 221 -26.48 11.66 -10.86
N VAL A 222 -27.06 10.79 -10.04
CA VAL A 222 -27.22 11.04 -8.60
C VAL A 222 -25.88 11.13 -7.88
N VAL A 223 -24.95 10.22 -8.19
CA VAL A 223 -23.58 10.26 -7.61
C VAL A 223 -22.90 11.56 -8.01
N ARG A 224 -22.96 11.96 -9.28
CA ARG A 224 -22.39 13.24 -9.73
C ARG A 224 -22.99 14.42 -8.97
N ASP A 225 -24.32 14.45 -8.79
CA ASP A 225 -25.01 15.54 -8.09
C ASP A 225 -24.59 15.64 -6.62
N VAL A 226 -24.46 14.51 -5.92
CA VAL A 226 -24.11 14.48 -4.49
C VAL A 226 -22.62 14.76 -4.26
N PHE A 227 -21.75 14.24 -5.11
CA PHE A 227 -20.31 14.35 -4.94
C PHE A 227 -19.73 15.64 -5.51
N SER A 228 -20.38 16.28 -6.49
CA SER A 228 -19.97 17.58 -7.04
C SER A 228 -20.41 18.78 -6.21
N ARG A 229 -21.36 18.63 -5.27
CA ARG A 229 -21.81 19.74 -4.42
C ARG A 229 -20.62 20.29 -3.60
N PRO A 230 -20.31 21.60 -3.72
CA PRO A 230 -19.26 22.21 -2.91
C PRO A 230 -19.61 22.08 -1.43
N ARG A 231 -18.57 22.05 -0.59
CA ARG A 231 -18.71 21.97 0.87
C ARG A 231 -19.58 23.15 1.30
N ILE A 232 -20.80 22.88 1.78
CA ILE A 232 -21.50 23.83 2.62
C ILE A 232 -20.73 23.78 3.94
N CYS A 233 -19.80 24.72 4.10
CA CYS A 233 -19.17 25.03 5.37
C CYS A 233 -20.18 25.75 6.26
#